data_AF-A0A9N9AII9-F1
#
_entry.id   AF-A0A9N9AII9-F1
#
_cell.length_a   1.000
_cell.length_b   1.000
_cell.length_c   1.000
_cell.angle_alpha   90.00
_cell.angle_beta   90.00
_cell.angle_gamma   90.00
#
_symmetry.space_group_name_H-M   'P 1'
#
loop_
_entity.id
_entity.type
_entity.pdbx_description
1 polymer ?
#
loop_
_entity_poly.entity_id
_entity_poly.type
_entity_poly.pdbx_seq_one_letter_code
_entity_poly.pdbx_strand_id
1 'polypeptide(L)'
;MESKKIDPSKACVVAFCNDTQKINKCIGKRDPEATTETFETIKPLNNRIFYEPLDKRFTYFRLFQEIENRGDKLELHDVILTFEITSYHRLDSTELLELPVDVDMEGDDITTNITPIQEDLELKFYLIEICDKEIAVQPDPGIRDILLDRDFKDIQFREYINPIMEYTEKIGCEGCMFQNHVFEFCIDFGKLKVCKLEIDENDAKTFDKGNYAFVIIMDYIDWMYKFKKTTGTNHPENLGETFDLDNGNCGIPLFITNLTMEFTWKPHEDFTNNITAFIEMMDKCCKKDDGKMEEDL
;
A
#
# COMPACT_ATOMS: atom_id res chain seq x y z
N MET A 1 9.03 -24.94 -13.38
CA MET A 1 9.09 -23.71 -14.21
C MET A 1 10.10 -22.81 -13.51
N GLU A 2 11.22 -22.47 -14.14
CA GLU A 2 12.22 -21.60 -13.51
C GLU A 2 11.60 -20.21 -13.28
N SER A 3 11.42 -19.82 -12.02
CA SER A 3 11.01 -18.47 -11.68
C SER A 3 12.14 -17.53 -12.10
N LYS A 4 11.83 -16.57 -12.97
CA LYS A 4 12.74 -15.47 -13.25
C LYS A 4 12.74 -14.56 -12.02
N LYS A 5 13.61 -14.86 -11.06
CA LYS A 5 13.90 -13.94 -9.94
C LYS A 5 14.19 -12.56 -10.51
N ILE A 6 13.39 -11.57 -10.13
CA ILE A 6 13.71 -10.18 -10.40
C ILE A 6 14.99 -9.86 -9.61
N ASP A 7 15.99 -9.35 -10.32
CA ASP A 7 17.27 -8.95 -9.73
C ASP A 7 17.00 -7.85 -8.68
N PRO A 8 17.38 -8.02 -7.40
CA PRO A 8 17.18 -7.03 -6.34
C PRO A 8 17.78 -5.66 -6.68
N SER A 9 18.76 -5.59 -7.60
CA SER A 9 19.31 -4.32 -8.10
C SER A 9 18.32 -3.50 -8.95
N LYS A 10 17.19 -4.09 -9.35
CA LYS A 10 16.09 -3.43 -10.07
C LYS A 10 15.04 -2.82 -9.15
N ALA A 11 14.96 -3.27 -7.89
CA ALA A 11 14.14 -2.62 -6.87
C ALA A 11 14.87 -1.37 -6.38
N CYS A 12 14.36 -0.19 -6.72
CA CYS A 12 14.94 1.07 -6.26
C CYS A 12 14.27 1.44 -4.93
N VAL A 13 14.98 1.24 -3.82
CA VAL A 13 14.60 1.78 -2.51
C VAL A 13 14.95 3.27 -2.50
N VAL A 14 13.93 4.13 -2.46
CA VAL A 14 14.10 5.59 -2.39
C VAL A 14 13.87 6.03 -0.95
N ALA A 15 14.95 6.02 -0.16
CA ALA A 15 14.96 6.56 1.20
C ALA A 15 15.04 8.10 1.22
N PHE A 16 14.72 8.66 2.40
CA PHE A 16 14.06 9.96 2.57
C PHE A 16 14.90 11.25 2.56
N CYS A 17 14.19 12.37 2.37
CA CYS A 17 14.59 13.78 2.20
C CYS A 17 15.39 14.15 0.93
N ASN A 18 14.69 14.84 0.00
CA ASN A 18 15.25 15.72 -1.04
C ASN A 18 16.02 15.11 -2.23
N ASP A 19 16.12 13.80 -2.41
CA ASP A 19 16.76 13.24 -3.61
C ASP A 19 15.76 13.05 -4.77
N THR A 20 15.26 14.17 -5.31
CA THR A 20 14.44 14.24 -6.53
C THR A 20 15.11 13.57 -7.75
N GLN A 21 16.42 13.25 -7.70
CA GLN A 21 17.10 12.54 -8.78
C GLN A 21 16.84 11.02 -8.76
N LYS A 22 16.45 10.41 -7.63
CA LYS A 22 16.11 8.98 -7.55
C LYS A 22 14.65 8.68 -7.90
N ILE A 23 13.73 9.56 -7.50
CA ILE A 23 12.32 9.58 -7.95
C ILE A 23 12.25 9.55 -9.50
N ASN A 24 13.20 10.22 -10.15
CA ASN A 24 13.33 10.30 -11.60
C ASN A 24 13.74 9.00 -12.32
N LYS A 25 14.17 7.93 -11.64
CA LYS A 25 14.66 6.72 -12.34
C LYS A 25 13.57 5.88 -12.96
N CYS A 26 12.40 5.79 -12.34
CA CYS A 26 11.29 5.00 -12.88
C CYS A 26 10.49 5.83 -13.88
N ILE A 27 10.03 7.00 -13.45
CA ILE A 27 9.31 7.96 -14.30
C ILE A 27 10.12 8.30 -15.56
N GLY A 28 11.43 8.54 -15.42
CA GLY A 28 12.32 8.86 -16.55
C GLY A 28 12.62 7.71 -17.52
N LYS A 29 12.33 6.46 -17.13
CA LYS A 29 12.43 5.27 -18.01
C LYS A 29 11.11 4.88 -18.64
N ARG A 30 10.01 5.57 -18.31
CA ARG A 30 8.69 5.20 -18.81
C ARG A 30 8.65 5.30 -20.30
N ASP A 31 8.05 4.29 -20.88
CA ASP A 31 7.67 4.30 -22.27
C ASP A 31 6.62 5.41 -22.46
N PRO A 32 6.85 6.40 -23.34
CA PRO A 32 5.97 7.57 -23.49
C PRO A 32 4.53 7.23 -23.86
N GLU A 33 4.30 6.04 -24.44
CA GLU A 33 2.95 5.60 -24.83
C GLU A 33 2.34 4.65 -23.78
N ALA A 34 3.02 4.39 -22.67
CA ALA A 34 2.44 3.57 -21.61
C ALA A 34 1.36 4.36 -20.86
N THR A 35 0.31 3.64 -20.48
CA THR A 35 -0.72 4.20 -19.61
C THR A 35 -0.19 4.24 -18.18
N THR A 36 -0.30 5.40 -17.55
CA THR A 36 -0.07 5.58 -16.11
C THR A 36 -1.41 5.81 -15.44
N GLU A 37 -1.64 5.12 -14.34
CA GLU A 37 -2.83 5.28 -13.52
C GLU A 37 -2.38 5.37 -12.05
N THR A 38 -3.13 6.17 -11.29
CA THR A 38 -2.78 6.56 -9.92
C THR A 38 -3.98 6.30 -9.02
N PHE A 39 -3.75 5.59 -7.93
CA PHE A 39 -4.70 5.37 -6.85
C PHE A 39 -4.27 6.14 -5.62
N GLU A 40 -5.23 6.80 -4.99
CA GLU A 40 -5.05 7.51 -3.74
C GLU A 40 -6.11 6.98 -2.77
N THR A 41 -5.69 6.54 -1.58
CA THR A 41 -6.63 6.00 -0.58
C THR A 41 -7.25 7.11 0.27
N ILE A 42 -6.51 8.17 0.58
CA ILE A 42 -7.01 9.29 1.39
C ILE A 42 -7.57 10.36 0.47
N LYS A 43 -8.91 10.34 0.30
CA LYS A 43 -9.64 11.37 -0.46
C LYS A 43 -10.50 12.20 0.49
N PRO A 44 -10.53 13.53 0.33
CA PRO A 44 -11.42 14.35 1.13
C PRO A 44 -12.88 14.00 0.78
N LEU A 45 -13.64 13.56 1.78
CA LEU A 45 -15.08 13.35 1.65
C LEU A 45 -15.76 14.64 2.14
N ASN A 46 -16.57 15.26 1.28
CA ASN A 46 -17.30 16.51 1.59
C ASN A 46 -16.41 17.65 2.13
N ASN A 47 -15.21 17.85 1.55
CA ASN A 47 -14.19 18.81 2.01
C ASN A 47 -13.62 18.54 3.43
N ARG A 48 -13.84 17.36 4.01
CA ARG A 48 -13.20 16.90 5.25
C ARG A 48 -12.14 15.84 4.94
N ILE A 49 -11.04 15.87 5.69
CA ILE A 49 -9.95 14.89 5.58
C ILE A 49 -10.18 13.84 6.66
N PHE A 50 -10.27 12.59 6.25
CA PHE A 50 -10.34 11.43 7.14
C PHE A 50 -8.97 10.76 7.15
N TYR A 51 -8.47 10.46 8.35
CA TYR A 51 -7.17 9.82 8.52
C TYR A 51 -7.36 8.33 8.71
N GLU A 52 -6.45 7.54 8.16
CA GLU A 52 -6.46 6.09 8.36
C GLU A 52 -5.44 5.73 9.46
N PRO A 53 -5.89 5.35 10.67
CA PRO A 53 -4.99 4.91 11.73
C PRO A 53 -4.27 3.62 11.31
N LEU A 54 -2.98 3.51 11.61
CA LEU A 54 -2.25 2.25 11.40
C LEU A 54 -2.46 1.34 12.62
N ASP A 55 -3.66 0.79 12.73
CA ASP A 55 -4.18 0.05 13.89
C ASP A 55 -3.86 -1.46 13.86
N LYS A 56 -3.29 -1.93 12.74
CA LYS A 56 -2.87 -3.32 12.54
C LYS A 56 -1.35 -3.42 12.46
N ARG A 57 -0.82 -4.48 13.09
CA ARG A 57 0.60 -4.85 13.02
C ARG A 57 1.01 -5.44 11.68
N PHE A 58 0.04 -5.89 10.90
CA PHE A 58 0.22 -6.45 9.57
C PHE A 58 -0.78 -5.80 8.64
N THR A 59 -0.29 -5.13 7.61
CA THR A 59 -1.09 -4.50 6.56
C THR A 59 -0.66 -5.07 5.23
N TYR A 60 -1.64 -5.40 4.39
CA TYR A 60 -1.44 -6.01 3.08
C TYR A 60 -2.13 -5.18 2.00
N PHE A 61 -1.37 -4.80 0.98
CA PHE A 61 -1.88 -4.10 -0.20
C PHE A 61 -1.55 -4.92 -1.44
N ARG A 62 -2.57 -5.48 -2.09
CA ARG A 62 -2.39 -6.15 -3.38
C ARG A 62 -2.07 -5.11 -4.44
N LEU A 63 -1.05 -5.36 -5.24
CA LEU A 63 -0.73 -4.48 -6.37
C LEU A 63 -1.62 -4.85 -7.57
N PHE A 64 -1.93 -3.86 -8.42
CA PHE A 64 -2.65 -4.01 -9.69
C PHE A 64 -4.17 -4.29 -9.62
N GLN A 65 -4.83 -4.00 -8.50
CA GLN A 65 -6.25 -4.31 -8.30
C GLN A 65 -7.19 -3.74 -9.39
N GLU A 66 -7.02 -2.49 -9.86
CA GLU A 66 -7.95 -1.96 -10.88
C GLU A 66 -7.49 -2.14 -12.34
N ILE A 67 -6.22 -2.53 -12.57
CA ILE A 67 -5.79 -3.00 -13.90
C ILE A 67 -6.61 -4.24 -14.31
N GLU A 68 -7.09 -5.01 -13.33
CA GLU A 68 -7.89 -6.23 -13.55
C GLU A 68 -9.14 -6.00 -14.43
N ASN A 69 -9.59 -4.76 -14.62
CA ASN A 69 -10.69 -4.40 -15.51
C ASN A 69 -10.27 -4.14 -16.97
N ARG A 70 -8.98 -4.31 -17.31
CA ARG A 70 -8.40 -3.91 -18.60
C ARG A 70 -7.77 -5.11 -19.33
N GLY A 71 -8.47 -5.62 -20.35
CA GLY A 71 -7.95 -6.66 -21.25
C GLY A 71 -7.50 -7.97 -20.58
N ASP A 72 -7.11 -8.95 -21.39
CA ASP A 72 -6.66 -10.27 -20.90
C ASP A 72 -5.13 -10.41 -20.92
N LYS A 73 -4.42 -9.50 -21.60
CA LYS A 73 -2.96 -9.55 -21.79
C LYS A 73 -2.36 -8.16 -21.67
N LEU A 74 -1.37 -8.05 -20.79
CA LEU A 74 -0.81 -6.78 -20.38
C LEU A 74 0.71 -6.85 -20.30
N GLU A 75 1.35 -5.72 -20.51
CA GLU A 75 2.76 -5.49 -20.24
C GLU A 75 2.85 -4.54 -19.05
N LEU A 76 3.32 -5.03 -17.91
CA LEU A 76 3.56 -4.25 -16.69
C LEU A 76 4.95 -3.64 -16.75
N HIS A 77 5.05 -2.32 -16.60
CA HIS A 77 6.32 -1.59 -16.70
C HIS A 77 6.90 -1.32 -15.32
N ASP A 78 6.19 -0.55 -14.51
CA ASP A 78 6.62 -0.16 -13.17
C ASP A 78 5.43 0.05 -12.23
N VAL A 79 5.73 0.04 -10.94
CA VAL A 79 4.87 0.53 -9.88
C VAL A 79 5.67 1.45 -8.97
N ILE A 80 5.07 2.57 -8.60
CA ILE A 80 5.57 3.53 -7.60
C ILE A 80 4.56 3.55 -6.46
N LEU A 81 5.06 3.35 -5.25
CA LEU A 81 4.29 3.47 -4.03
C LEU A 81 4.84 4.64 -3.23
N THR A 82 4.00 5.63 -2.95
CA THR A 82 4.30 6.70 -2.02
C THR A 82 3.45 6.50 -0.78
N PHE A 83 4.09 6.25 0.34
CA PHE A 83 3.44 6.01 1.62
C PHE A 83 3.89 7.05 2.63
N GLU A 84 2.95 7.91 3.05
CA GLU A 84 3.16 8.96 4.02
C GLU A 84 2.42 8.63 5.30
N ILE A 85 3.14 8.66 6.41
CA ILE A 85 2.59 8.47 7.74
C ILE A 85 3.04 9.61 8.64
N THR A 86 2.19 9.94 9.60
CA THR A 86 2.54 10.83 10.69
C THR A 86 2.57 10.03 11.98
N SER A 87 3.67 10.24 12.71
CA SER A 87 3.82 9.77 14.08
C SER A 87 3.48 10.89 15.05
N TYR A 88 2.77 10.53 16.12
CA TYR A 88 2.36 11.45 17.17
C TYR A 88 3.24 11.28 18.40
N HIS A 89 3.79 12.38 18.94
CA HIS A 89 4.75 12.39 20.04
C HIS A 89 4.30 13.35 21.15
N ARG A 90 4.39 12.93 22.41
CA ARG A 90 4.16 13.78 23.60
C ARG A 90 4.94 13.21 24.77
N LEU A 91 5.38 14.11 25.66
CA LEU A 91 5.99 13.71 26.94
C LEU A 91 4.96 13.10 27.90
N ASP A 92 3.73 13.59 27.84
CA ASP A 92 2.62 13.05 28.62
C ASP A 92 1.92 11.96 27.81
N SER A 93 2.02 10.72 28.28
CA SER A 93 1.43 9.55 27.65
C SER A 93 -0.10 9.50 27.74
N THR A 94 -0.71 10.37 28.57
CA THR A 94 -2.17 10.50 28.71
C THR A 94 -2.79 11.46 27.69
N GLU A 95 -1.97 12.26 26.98
CA GLU A 95 -2.45 13.23 26.01
C GLU A 95 -2.76 12.58 24.66
N LEU A 96 -3.94 11.98 24.57
CA LEU A 96 -4.47 11.37 23.36
C LEU A 96 -4.80 12.44 22.30
N LEU A 97 -4.68 12.04 21.03
CA LEU A 97 -5.13 12.83 19.89
C LEU A 97 -6.37 12.16 19.28
N GLU A 98 -7.47 12.89 19.24
CA GLU A 98 -8.69 12.44 18.58
C GLU A 98 -8.61 12.76 17.07
N LEU A 99 -8.67 11.74 16.23
CA LEU A 99 -8.65 11.87 14.77
C LEU A 99 -9.98 11.41 14.15
N PRO A 100 -10.57 12.17 13.23
CA PRO A 100 -11.71 11.70 12.44
C PRO A 100 -11.24 10.63 11.44
N VAL A 101 -11.92 9.48 11.44
CA VAL A 101 -11.61 8.32 10.60
C VAL A 101 -12.73 7.96 9.63
N ASP A 102 -13.98 8.29 9.96
CA ASP A 102 -15.14 8.06 9.09
C ASP A 102 -16.32 8.98 9.49
N VAL A 103 -17.46 8.84 8.82
CA VAL A 103 -18.75 9.45 9.23
C VAL A 103 -19.79 8.36 9.47
N ASP A 104 -20.63 8.56 10.47
CA ASP A 104 -21.75 7.66 10.71
C ASP A 104 -22.94 7.91 9.76
N MET A 105 -24.00 7.12 9.91
CA MET A 105 -25.21 7.26 9.08
C MET A 105 -25.94 8.59 9.28
N GLU A 106 -25.69 9.29 10.39
CA GLU A 106 -26.28 10.59 10.72
C GLU A 106 -25.42 11.75 10.20
N GLY A 107 -24.18 11.46 9.77
CA GLY A 107 -23.22 12.42 9.22
C GLY A 107 -22.29 13.01 10.28
N ASP A 108 -22.26 12.43 11.48
CA ASP A 108 -21.34 12.81 12.55
C ASP A 108 -19.99 12.10 12.38
N ASP A 109 -18.91 12.79 12.76
CA ASP A 109 -17.56 12.26 12.61
C ASP A 109 -17.35 11.09 13.60
N ILE A 110 -16.97 9.93 13.06
CA ILE A 110 -16.43 8.81 13.83
C ILE A 110 -14.96 9.10 14.07
N THR A 111 -14.56 9.12 15.33
CA THR A 111 -13.18 9.43 15.74
C THR A 111 -12.48 8.22 16.35
N THR A 112 -11.14 8.23 16.26
CA THR A 112 -10.26 7.29 16.95
C THR A 112 -9.24 8.05 17.79
N ASN A 113 -8.75 7.41 18.85
CA ASN A 113 -7.72 7.98 19.72
C ASN A 113 -6.34 7.46 19.32
N ILE A 114 -5.46 8.39 18.97
CA ILE A 114 -4.03 8.16 18.72
C ILE A 114 -3.26 8.42 20.01
N THR A 115 -2.44 7.46 20.42
CA THR A 115 -1.55 7.58 21.57
C THR A 115 -0.19 8.10 21.15
N PRO A 116 0.50 8.89 21.99
CA PRO A 116 1.86 9.29 21.65
C PRO A 116 2.79 8.08 21.62
N ILE A 117 3.73 8.05 20.67
CA ILE A 117 4.80 7.07 20.63
C ILE A 117 5.62 7.18 21.93
N GLN A 118 5.80 6.04 22.61
CA GLN A 118 6.46 6.00 23.92
C GLN A 118 7.88 5.43 23.82
N GLU A 119 8.14 4.64 22.78
CA GLU A 119 9.39 3.96 22.53
C GLU A 119 9.60 3.82 21.02
N ASP A 120 10.82 3.54 20.64
CA ASP A 120 11.16 3.35 19.24
C ASP A 120 10.37 2.17 18.63
N LEU A 121 9.84 2.41 17.43
CA LEU A 121 9.08 1.46 16.61
C LEU A 121 9.89 1.09 15.36
N GLU A 122 9.82 -0.17 14.94
CA GLU A 122 10.36 -0.60 13.64
C GLU A 122 9.22 -0.88 12.65
N LEU A 123 9.28 -0.22 11.50
CA LEU A 123 8.43 -0.50 10.36
C LEU A 123 9.20 -1.32 9.34
N LYS A 124 8.73 -2.53 9.05
CA LYS A 124 9.30 -3.43 8.06
C LYS A 124 8.38 -3.46 6.84
N PHE A 125 8.91 -3.03 5.71
CA PHE A 125 8.24 -2.97 4.44
C PHE A 125 8.75 -4.09 3.54
N TYR A 126 7.83 -4.81 2.92
CA TYR A 126 8.16 -5.87 1.99
C TYR A 126 7.37 -5.72 0.71
N LEU A 127 8.03 -5.97 -0.42
CA LEU A 127 7.33 -6.34 -1.63
C LEU A 127 7.49 -7.84 -1.83
N ILE A 128 6.37 -8.53 -1.93
CA ILE A 128 6.33 -9.97 -2.09
C ILE A 128 5.79 -10.35 -3.47
N GLU A 129 6.40 -11.36 -4.07
CA GLU A 129 5.88 -12.11 -5.21
C GLU A 129 5.15 -13.35 -4.69
N ILE A 130 3.87 -13.47 -5.03
CA ILE A 130 3.01 -14.59 -4.61
C ILE A 130 2.95 -15.60 -5.76
N CYS A 131 3.64 -16.72 -5.59
CA CYS A 131 3.63 -17.85 -6.52
C CYS A 131 2.60 -18.93 -6.13
N ASP A 132 1.93 -18.76 -4.99
CA ASP A 132 0.80 -19.60 -4.57
C ASP A 132 -0.50 -19.09 -5.20
N LYS A 133 -1.16 -19.93 -6.00
CA LYS A 133 -2.41 -19.55 -6.69
C LYS A 133 -3.57 -19.33 -5.71
N GLU A 134 -3.67 -20.13 -4.66
CA GLU A 134 -4.78 -20.06 -3.69
C GLU A 134 -4.71 -18.77 -2.87
N ILE A 135 -3.50 -18.31 -2.56
CA ILE A 135 -3.28 -17.03 -1.86
C ILE A 135 -3.43 -15.86 -2.84
N ALA A 136 -2.93 -15.99 -4.07
CA ALA A 136 -2.99 -14.92 -5.06
C ALA A 136 -4.43 -14.49 -5.41
N VAL A 137 -5.40 -15.41 -5.35
CA VAL A 137 -6.83 -15.12 -5.57
C VAL A 137 -7.54 -14.58 -4.31
N GLN A 138 -6.88 -14.45 -3.17
CA GLN A 138 -7.51 -13.88 -1.99
C GLN A 138 -7.40 -12.35 -2.04
N PRO A 139 -8.51 -11.60 -1.90
CA PRO A 139 -8.46 -10.14 -1.91
C PRO A 139 -7.72 -9.58 -0.70
N ASP A 140 -7.91 -10.20 0.47
CA ASP A 140 -7.29 -9.83 1.74
C ASP A 140 -6.87 -11.11 2.50
N PRO A 141 -5.75 -11.75 2.10
CA PRO A 141 -5.25 -12.96 2.76
C PRO A 141 -4.88 -12.65 4.21
N GLY A 142 -5.16 -13.60 5.10
CA GLY A 142 -4.78 -13.45 6.49
C GLY A 142 -3.26 -13.46 6.68
N ILE A 143 -2.80 -12.90 7.79
CA ILE A 143 -1.37 -12.93 8.16
C ILE A 143 -0.75 -14.33 8.08
N ARG A 144 -1.53 -15.36 8.46
CA ARG A 144 -1.07 -16.75 8.45
C ARG A 144 -0.94 -17.32 7.05
N ASP A 145 -1.61 -16.75 6.06
CA ASP A 145 -1.46 -17.18 4.67
C ASP A 145 -0.14 -16.64 4.11
N ILE A 146 0.30 -15.48 4.58
CA ILE A 146 1.53 -14.81 4.12
C ILE A 146 2.78 -15.23 4.90
N LEU A 147 2.69 -15.27 6.23
CA LEU A 147 3.81 -15.54 7.12
C LEU A 147 3.78 -16.97 7.66
N LEU A 148 4.97 -17.56 7.84
CA LEU A 148 5.15 -18.88 8.40
C LEU A 148 4.77 -18.91 9.89
N ASP A 149 5.11 -17.86 10.61
CA ASP A 149 4.75 -17.67 12.01
C ASP A 149 4.23 -16.25 12.27
N ARG A 150 4.07 -15.90 13.56
CA ARG A 150 3.62 -14.57 14.02
C ARG A 150 4.74 -13.84 14.77
N ASP A 151 5.98 -14.25 14.56
CA ASP A 151 7.13 -13.53 15.08
C ASP A 151 7.40 -12.36 14.14
N PHE A 152 7.12 -11.15 14.63
CA PHE A 152 7.34 -9.95 13.85
C PHE A 152 8.80 -9.50 13.86
N LYS A 153 9.67 -10.16 14.64
CA LYS A 153 11.09 -9.88 14.70
C LYS A 153 11.87 -10.54 13.59
N ASP A 154 11.68 -11.85 13.45
CA ASP A 154 12.31 -12.67 12.42
C ASP A 154 11.26 -13.07 11.37
N ILE A 155 11.00 -12.17 10.42
CA ILE A 155 9.94 -12.36 9.43
C ILE A 155 10.29 -13.53 8.51
N GLN A 156 9.49 -14.58 8.59
CA GLN A 156 9.59 -15.72 7.69
C GLN A 156 8.32 -15.81 6.85
N PHE A 157 8.47 -15.71 5.53
CA PHE A 157 7.38 -15.91 4.59
C PHE A 157 7.10 -17.39 4.36
N ARG A 158 5.86 -17.72 4.04
CA ARG A 158 5.49 -19.08 3.64
C ARG A 158 6.18 -19.50 2.33
N GLU A 159 6.18 -20.82 2.10
CA GLU A 159 6.58 -21.37 0.81
C GLU A 159 5.79 -20.70 -0.32
N TYR A 160 6.46 -20.48 -1.46
CA TYR A 160 5.88 -19.80 -2.63
C TYR A 160 5.55 -18.31 -2.45
N ILE A 161 5.97 -17.69 -1.35
CA ILE A 161 5.95 -16.24 -1.17
C ILE A 161 7.39 -15.75 -1.10
N ASN A 162 7.81 -15.01 -2.12
CA ASN A 162 9.18 -14.54 -2.24
C ASN A 162 9.25 -13.04 -1.95
N PRO A 163 9.95 -12.60 -0.89
CA PRO A 163 10.27 -11.19 -0.75
C PRO A 163 11.27 -10.80 -1.85
N ILE A 164 10.85 -9.85 -2.69
CA ILE A 164 11.68 -9.28 -3.76
C ILE A 164 12.22 -7.89 -3.42
N MET A 165 11.70 -7.28 -2.34
CA MET A 165 12.27 -6.09 -1.69
C MET A 165 11.96 -6.14 -0.19
N GLU A 166 12.92 -5.67 0.60
CA GLU A 166 12.83 -5.52 2.05
C GLU A 166 13.43 -4.17 2.43
N TYR A 167 12.73 -3.42 3.29
CA TYR A 167 13.21 -2.17 3.86
C TYR A 167 12.72 -2.06 5.30
N THR A 168 13.59 -1.61 6.21
CA THR A 168 13.22 -1.39 7.61
C THR A 168 13.53 0.04 7.98
N GLU A 169 12.55 0.74 8.56
CA GLU A 169 12.70 2.07 9.14
C GLU A 169 12.48 2.02 10.64
N LYS A 170 13.23 2.84 11.38
CA LYS A 170 13.05 3.00 12.81
C LYS A 170 12.49 4.39 13.10
N ILE A 171 11.29 4.44 13.67
CA ILE A 171 10.68 5.69 14.15
C ILE A 171 11.01 5.83 15.64
N GLY A 172 11.80 6.83 15.99
CA GLY A 172 12.15 7.10 17.38
C GLY A 172 11.00 7.68 18.19
N CYS A 173 11.05 7.60 19.51
CA CYS A 173 10.05 8.23 20.38
C CYS A 173 10.35 9.70 20.77
N GLU A 174 11.48 10.22 20.33
CA GLU A 174 11.86 11.62 20.54
C GLU A 174 11.48 12.47 19.33
N GLY A 175 10.86 13.63 19.58
CA GLY A 175 10.42 14.44 18.46
C GLY A 175 9.61 15.67 18.77
N CYS A 176 9.30 16.38 17.68
CA CYS A 176 8.17 17.32 17.64
C CYS A 176 6.86 16.55 17.80
N MET A 177 5.81 17.24 18.24
CA MET A 177 4.48 16.66 18.44
C MET A 177 3.98 15.82 17.27
N PHE A 178 4.27 16.28 16.06
CA PHE A 178 4.01 15.54 14.83
C PHE A 178 5.31 15.41 14.06
N GLN A 179 5.59 14.20 13.61
CA GLN A 179 6.68 13.93 12.66
C GLN A 179 6.13 13.17 11.47
N ASN A 180 6.35 13.73 10.29
CA ASN A 180 5.96 13.13 9.02
C ASN A 180 7.10 12.29 8.48
N HIS A 181 6.76 11.08 8.05
CA HIS A 181 7.65 10.14 7.40
C HIS A 181 7.04 9.84 6.04
N VAL A 182 7.78 10.03 4.96
CA VAL A 182 7.34 9.56 3.65
C VAL A 182 8.30 8.48 3.17
N PHE A 183 7.74 7.48 2.52
CA PHE A 183 8.44 6.34 2.00
C PHE A 183 8.07 6.24 0.53
N GLU A 184 9.06 6.22 -0.35
CA GLU A 184 8.82 6.05 -1.76
C GLU A 184 9.52 4.76 -2.22
N PHE A 185 8.73 3.87 -2.81
CA PHE A 185 9.22 2.61 -3.33
C PHE A 185 8.92 2.56 -4.82
N CYS A 186 9.93 2.23 -5.63
CA CYS A 186 9.69 1.96 -7.04
C CYS A 186 10.22 0.59 -7.44
N ILE A 187 9.40 -0.13 -8.21
CA ILE A 187 9.77 -1.40 -8.82
C ILE A 187 9.64 -1.32 -10.34
N ASP A 188 10.75 -1.58 -11.01
CA ASP A 188 10.85 -1.71 -12.47
C ASP A 188 10.67 -3.20 -12.84
N PHE A 189 9.52 -3.54 -13.41
CA PHE A 189 9.21 -4.90 -13.87
C PHE A 189 9.86 -5.23 -15.21
N GLY A 190 10.51 -4.26 -15.86
CA GLY A 190 11.20 -4.46 -17.12
C GLY A 190 10.28 -4.96 -18.22
N LYS A 191 9.06 -4.42 -18.31
CA LYS A 191 8.05 -4.78 -19.31
C LYS A 191 7.60 -6.25 -19.17
N LEU A 192 7.18 -6.61 -17.96
CA LEU A 192 6.72 -7.95 -17.63
C LEU A 192 5.39 -8.24 -18.31
N LYS A 193 5.40 -9.21 -19.22
CA LYS A 193 4.20 -9.69 -19.91
C LYS A 193 3.40 -10.63 -19.00
N VAL A 194 2.15 -10.27 -18.74
CA VAL A 194 1.22 -11.01 -17.89
C VAL A 194 -0.09 -11.28 -18.64
N CYS A 195 -0.70 -12.42 -18.33
CA CYS A 195 -1.99 -12.87 -18.84
C CYS A 195 -2.94 -13.04 -17.66
N LYS A 196 -4.14 -12.52 -17.80
CA LYS A 196 -5.22 -12.74 -16.84
C LYS A 196 -5.64 -14.21 -16.86
N LEU A 197 -5.77 -14.80 -15.68
CA LEU A 197 -6.30 -16.16 -15.51
C LEU A 197 -7.83 -16.10 -15.47
N GLU A 198 -8.49 -17.10 -16.07
CA GLU A 198 -9.95 -17.24 -15.98
C GLU A 198 -10.38 -17.50 -14.53
N ILE A 199 -11.53 -16.92 -14.16
CA ILE A 199 -12.07 -16.87 -12.80
C ILE A 199 -12.70 -18.24 -12.43
N ASP A 200 -12.37 -18.77 -11.26
CA ASP A 200 -13.27 -19.66 -10.51
C ASP A 200 -14.02 -18.81 -9.48
N GLU A 201 -15.35 -18.89 -9.50
CA GLU A 201 -16.46 -18.45 -8.60
C GLU A 201 -16.28 -17.36 -7.48
N ASN A 202 -15.08 -16.87 -7.15
CA ASN A 202 -14.75 -15.99 -6.01
C ASN A 202 -14.27 -14.57 -6.42
N ASP A 203 -14.60 -14.09 -7.62
CA ASP A 203 -14.44 -12.71 -8.12
C ASP A 203 -13.01 -12.11 -8.21
N ALA A 204 -12.00 -12.64 -7.53
CA ALA A 204 -10.63 -12.13 -7.62
C ALA A 204 -9.91 -12.65 -8.87
N LYS A 205 -9.57 -11.73 -9.78
CA LYS A 205 -8.85 -12.06 -11.03
C LYS A 205 -7.35 -12.06 -10.75
N THR A 206 -6.68 -13.17 -11.04
CA THR A 206 -5.23 -13.32 -10.90
C THR A 206 -4.54 -13.30 -12.25
N PHE A 207 -3.23 -13.07 -12.23
CA PHE A 207 -2.40 -13.15 -13.42
C PHE A 207 -1.55 -14.43 -13.40
N ASP A 208 -1.17 -14.94 -14.58
CA ASP A 208 -0.23 -16.05 -14.73
C ASP A 208 1.14 -15.73 -14.12
N LYS A 209 1.47 -14.43 -14.08
CA LYS A 209 2.65 -13.83 -13.47
C LYS A 209 2.28 -12.47 -12.91
N GLY A 210 3.03 -12.02 -11.93
CA GLY A 210 2.91 -10.66 -11.42
C GLY A 210 1.83 -10.45 -10.37
N ASN A 211 1.51 -11.52 -9.62
CA ASN A 211 0.79 -11.39 -8.36
C ASN A 211 1.78 -10.85 -7.33
N TYR A 212 1.79 -9.53 -7.15
CA TYR A 212 2.65 -8.86 -6.18
C TYR A 212 1.79 -8.18 -5.10
N ALA A 213 2.34 -8.09 -3.91
CA ALA A 213 1.72 -7.35 -2.81
C ALA A 213 2.77 -6.57 -2.02
N PHE A 214 2.37 -5.42 -1.52
CA PHE A 214 3.13 -4.63 -0.57
C PHE A 214 2.63 -4.95 0.83
N VAL A 215 3.56 -5.32 1.72
CA VAL A 215 3.27 -5.72 3.09
C VAL A 215 3.99 -4.77 4.03
N ILE A 216 3.27 -4.27 5.03
CA ILE A 216 3.81 -3.45 6.11
C ILE A 216 3.66 -4.25 7.40
N ILE A 217 4.76 -4.35 8.14
CA ILE A 217 4.79 -4.99 9.45
C ILE A 217 5.28 -3.98 10.47
N MET A 218 4.51 -3.80 11.53
CA MET A 218 4.92 -3.01 12.69
C MET A 218 5.49 -3.92 13.78
N ASP A 219 6.79 -3.81 13.98
CA ASP A 219 7.51 -4.52 15.02
C ASP A 219 7.83 -3.59 16.20
N TYR A 220 7.53 -4.07 17.39
CA TYR A 220 7.80 -3.39 18.66
C TYR A 220 8.69 -4.31 19.49
N ILE A 221 9.67 -3.75 20.20
CA ILE A 221 10.63 -4.52 21.02
C ILE A 221 9.88 -5.44 22.01
N ASP A 222 10.36 -6.68 22.21
CA ASP A 222 9.72 -7.79 22.97
C ASP A 222 9.00 -7.44 24.28
N TRP A 223 9.48 -6.46 25.04
CA TRP A 223 8.84 -6.09 26.30
C TRP A 223 7.55 -5.27 26.11
N MET A 224 7.20 -4.93 24.87
CA MET A 224 6.03 -4.15 24.44
C MET A 224 4.90 -4.99 23.81
N TYR A 225 4.78 -6.29 24.11
CA TYR A 225 3.54 -7.07 23.88
C TYR A 225 2.26 -6.43 24.46
N LYS A 226 2.47 -5.39 25.28
CA LYS A 226 1.62 -4.30 25.74
C LYS A 226 0.68 -3.66 24.72
N PHE A 227 0.97 -3.65 23.42
CA PHE A 227 0.05 -3.08 22.42
C PHE A 227 -1.08 -4.02 21.95
N LYS A 228 -1.33 -5.16 22.60
CA LYS A 228 -2.38 -6.10 22.16
C LYS A 228 -3.77 -5.62 22.54
N LYS A 229 -4.77 -5.94 21.71
CA LYS A 229 -6.20 -5.74 22.02
C LYS A 229 -6.56 -6.38 23.37
N THR A 230 -7.05 -5.53 24.28
CA THR A 230 -7.42 -5.84 25.67
C THR A 230 -8.75 -6.59 25.80
N THR A 231 -9.65 -6.44 24.85
CA THR A 231 -10.99 -7.04 24.87
C THR A 231 -11.31 -7.72 23.54
N GLY A 232 -11.71 -9.00 23.59
CA GLY A 232 -12.08 -9.79 22.41
C GLY A 232 -11.19 -11.01 22.17
N THR A 233 -11.42 -11.71 21.06
CA THR A 233 -10.52 -12.79 20.60
C THR A 233 -9.12 -12.20 20.38
N ASN A 234 -8.10 -12.79 21.01
CA ASN A 234 -6.70 -12.37 20.88
C ASN A 234 -6.21 -12.59 19.44
N HIS A 235 -6.46 -11.62 18.58
CA HIS A 235 -5.92 -11.51 17.24
C HIS A 235 -4.57 -10.77 17.33
N PRO A 236 -3.42 -11.46 17.30
CA PRO A 236 -2.10 -10.83 17.49
C PRO A 236 -1.72 -9.82 16.40
N GLU A 237 -2.48 -9.78 15.31
CA GLU A 237 -2.42 -8.78 14.25
C GLU A 237 -2.98 -7.39 14.66
N ASN A 238 -3.82 -7.29 15.68
CA ASN A 238 -4.49 -6.03 16.06
C ASN A 238 -3.80 -5.31 17.22
N LEU A 239 -3.76 -3.98 17.16
CA LEU A 239 -3.37 -3.14 18.29
C LEU A 239 -4.50 -2.98 19.33
N GLY A 240 -4.14 -2.46 20.51
CA GLY A 240 -5.03 -2.14 21.63
C GLY A 240 -6.07 -1.07 21.33
N GLU A 241 -7.37 -1.39 21.46
CA GLU A 241 -8.46 -0.39 21.40
C GLU A 241 -8.71 0.34 22.72
N THR A 242 -8.29 -0.23 23.86
CA THR A 242 -8.42 0.42 25.18
C THR A 242 -7.06 0.64 25.82
N PHE A 243 -6.87 1.86 26.34
CA PHE A 243 -5.63 2.31 26.94
C PHE A 243 -5.66 2.03 28.44
N ASP A 244 -4.68 1.29 28.93
CA ASP A 244 -4.47 1.09 30.36
C ASP A 244 -3.00 1.31 30.64
N LEU A 245 -2.66 2.58 30.85
CA LEU A 245 -1.29 3.01 31.02
C LEU A 245 -0.65 2.40 32.27
N ASP A 246 -1.44 2.10 33.29
CA ASP A 246 -0.98 1.52 34.55
C ASP A 246 -0.58 0.05 34.40
N ASN A 247 -1.31 -0.71 33.58
CA ASN A 247 -0.98 -2.11 33.26
C ASN A 247 -0.12 -2.26 32.01
N GLY A 248 0.25 -1.13 31.38
CA GLY A 248 1.04 -1.09 30.16
C GLY A 248 0.28 -1.67 28.97
N ASN A 249 -0.99 -1.33 28.79
CA ASN A 249 -1.67 -1.52 27.51
C ASN A 249 -1.51 -0.24 26.67
N CYS A 250 -0.99 -0.37 25.46
CA CYS A 250 -0.59 0.76 24.62
C CYS A 250 -1.42 0.85 23.32
N GLY A 251 -1.54 2.06 22.75
CA GLY A 251 -2.48 2.40 21.67
C GLY A 251 -1.85 2.57 20.28
N ILE A 252 -2.57 3.24 19.38
CA ILE A 252 -2.16 3.47 17.99
C ILE A 252 -1.30 4.74 17.91
N PRO A 253 -0.01 4.69 17.51
CA PRO A 253 0.86 5.88 17.49
C PRO A 253 1.06 6.51 16.10
N LEU A 254 0.56 5.86 15.06
CA LEU A 254 0.76 6.23 13.67
C LEU A 254 -0.58 6.33 12.94
N PHE A 255 -0.65 7.26 12.00
CA PHE A 255 -1.75 7.36 11.05
C PHE A 255 -1.22 7.71 9.66
N ILE A 256 -1.87 7.18 8.64
CA ILE A 256 -1.55 7.42 7.24
C ILE A 256 -2.07 8.81 6.87
N THR A 257 -1.23 9.61 6.24
CA THR A 257 -1.60 10.94 5.73
C THR A 257 -1.73 10.96 4.22
N ASN A 258 -1.02 10.09 3.53
CA ASN A 258 -1.18 9.86 2.10
C ASN A 258 -0.70 8.45 1.75
N LEU A 259 -1.43 7.75 0.90
CA LEU A 259 -0.96 6.54 0.26
C LEU A 259 -1.34 6.63 -1.20
N THR A 260 -0.33 6.76 -2.05
CA THR A 260 -0.46 6.82 -3.49
C THR A 260 0.20 5.59 -4.09
N MET A 261 -0.53 4.90 -4.96
CA MET A 261 0.01 3.82 -5.77
C MET A 261 -0.16 4.18 -7.23
N GLU A 262 0.95 4.27 -7.95
CA GLU A 262 0.97 4.56 -9.37
C GLU A 262 1.55 3.36 -10.12
N PHE A 263 0.94 2.99 -11.23
CA PHE A 263 1.37 1.86 -12.02
C PHE A 263 1.35 2.21 -13.50
N THR A 264 2.31 1.62 -14.20
CA THR A 264 2.52 1.87 -15.62
C THR A 264 2.36 0.58 -16.40
N TRP A 265 1.51 0.60 -17.43
CA TRP A 265 1.21 -0.59 -18.21
C TRP A 265 0.88 -0.28 -19.69
N LYS A 266 0.94 -1.31 -20.54
CA LYS A 266 0.46 -1.29 -21.93
C LYS A 266 -0.35 -2.53 -22.26
N PRO A 267 -1.38 -2.44 -23.13
CA PRO A 267 -1.96 -3.62 -23.75
C PRO A 267 -0.88 -4.36 -24.56
N HIS A 268 -0.85 -5.68 -24.49
CA HIS A 268 0.13 -6.45 -25.25
C HIS A 268 -0.24 -6.50 -26.75
N GLU A 269 0.69 -6.11 -27.64
CA GLU A 269 0.45 -5.89 -29.07
C GLU A 269 0.03 -7.15 -29.89
N ASP A 270 0.32 -8.36 -29.42
CA ASP A 270 -0.03 -9.62 -30.14
C ASP A 270 -1.54 -9.90 -30.28
N PHE A 271 -2.42 -8.98 -29.91
CA PHE A 271 -3.87 -9.10 -30.15
C PHE A 271 -4.51 -7.81 -30.70
N THR A 272 -3.82 -7.16 -31.62
CA THR A 272 -4.52 -6.32 -32.60
C THR A 272 -5.45 -7.17 -33.47
N ASN A 273 -6.67 -7.42 -32.99
CA ASN A 273 -7.81 -7.12 -33.85
C ASN A 273 -7.87 -5.59 -33.91
N ASN A 274 -7.14 -5.07 -34.90
CA ASN A 274 -6.63 -3.71 -35.13
C ASN A 274 -7.64 -2.56 -35.07
N ILE A 275 -8.89 -2.78 -34.65
CA ILE A 275 -9.96 -1.80 -34.71
C ILE A 275 -10.37 -1.35 -33.30
N THR A 276 -10.50 -2.26 -32.33
CA THR A 276 -10.99 -1.88 -31.00
C THR A 276 -9.96 -1.11 -30.19
N ALA A 277 -8.70 -1.57 -30.17
CA ALA A 277 -7.61 -0.85 -29.49
C ALA A 277 -7.31 0.51 -30.16
N PHE A 278 -7.46 0.59 -31.49
CA PHE A 278 -7.32 1.86 -32.22
C PHE A 278 -8.49 2.82 -31.91
N ILE A 279 -9.72 2.32 -31.79
CA ILE A 279 -10.89 3.12 -31.40
C ILE A 279 -10.76 3.58 -29.95
N GLU A 280 -10.34 2.74 -29.01
CA GLU A 280 -10.16 3.13 -27.60
C GLU A 280 -9.02 4.15 -27.41
N MET A 281 -7.94 4.03 -28.21
CA MET A 281 -6.87 5.02 -28.23
C MET A 281 -7.33 6.35 -28.84
N MET A 282 -8.12 6.31 -29.92
CA MET A 282 -8.73 7.50 -30.53
C MET A 282 -9.75 8.17 -29.61
N ASP A 283 -10.54 7.41 -28.84
CA ASP A 283 -11.54 7.96 -27.92
C ASP A 283 -10.89 8.65 -26.70
N LYS A 284 -9.72 8.16 -26.27
CA LYS A 284 -8.87 8.87 -25.27
C LYS A 284 -8.18 10.10 -25.86
N CYS A 285 -7.80 10.10 -27.14
CA CYS A 285 -7.21 11.27 -27.80
C CYS A 285 -8.24 12.35 -28.17
N CYS A 286 -9.50 11.98 -28.42
CA CYS A 286 -10.57 12.90 -28.82
C CYS A 286 -11.33 13.54 -27.65
N LYS A 287 -11.11 13.09 -26.40
CA LYS A 287 -11.66 13.76 -25.20
C LYS A 287 -10.65 14.77 -24.64
N LYS A 288 -10.46 15.87 -25.37
CA LYS A 288 -9.93 17.12 -24.82
C LYS A 288 -10.67 18.30 -25.45
N ASP A 289 -11.27 19.09 -24.57
CA ASP A 289 -11.84 20.43 -24.77
C ASP A 289 -13.19 20.56 -25.49
N ASP A 290 -14.26 20.05 -24.87
CA ASP A 290 -15.60 20.65 -25.01
C ASP A 290 -15.99 21.28 -23.67
N GLY A 291 -15.51 22.49 -23.42
CA GLY A 291 -15.81 23.17 -22.15
C GLY A 291 -15.18 24.55 -21.98
N LYS A 292 -15.42 25.48 -22.91
CA LYS A 292 -15.55 26.93 -22.65
C LYS A 292 -15.78 27.69 -23.97
N MET A 293 -17.02 28.09 -24.22
CA MET A 293 -17.40 29.43 -24.71
C MET A 293 -18.93 29.51 -24.89
N GLU A 294 -19.61 29.94 -23.83
CA GLU A 294 -20.86 30.73 -23.86
C GLU A 294 -20.59 31.91 -22.90
N GLU A 295 -20.99 33.15 -23.09
CA GLU A 295 -21.66 33.90 -24.14
C GLU A 295 -21.43 35.38 -23.71
N ASP A 296 -21.00 36.25 -24.63
CA ASP A 296 -21.14 37.70 -24.50
C ASP A 296 -21.85 38.15 -25.79
N LEU A 297 -23.17 38.32 -25.72
CA LEU A 297 -24.00 39.28 -26.47
C LEU A 297 -25.47 39.21 -26.05
#